data_AF-A0A8J5RE85-F1
#
_entry.id   AF-A0A8J5RE85-F1
#
_cell.length_a   1.000
_cell.length_b   1.000
_cell.length_c   1.000
_cell.angle_alpha   90.00
_cell.angle_beta   90.00
_cell.angle_gamma   90.00
#
_symmetry.space_group_name_H-M   'P 1'
#
loop_
_entity.id
_entity.type
_entity.pdbx_description
1 polymer ?
#
loop_
_entity_poly.entity_id
_entity_poly.type
_entity_poly.pdbx_seq_one_letter_code
_entity_poly.pdbx_strand_id
1 'polypeptide(L)'
;MAKNGISDYRAFHDLTKRLLTVGGLWPYSNSNLLYRLLPYIQIFLNLAMALVVFGFVLEHFSNVAAVTRGLSSMTSFASAILKVVCLIRKHKEITELHRNLDPYFEKLLENEKMLEHILKKVNIFRLLSGVLTLTVFAVIAFQIISPLIFIINCKVRHVETFGTFVLFFVTTSVDSLFMLYSFQ
;
A
#
# COMPACT_ATOMS: atom_id res chain seq x y z
N MET A 1 -32.30 13.30 -1.50
CA MET A 1 -30.86 13.35 -1.16
C MET A 1 -30.23 11.95 -1.03
N ALA A 2 -30.97 10.91 -0.60
CA ALA A 2 -30.46 9.55 -0.40
C ALA A 2 -29.97 8.81 -1.67
N LYS A 3 -30.55 9.10 -2.84
CA LYS A 3 -30.21 8.44 -4.12
C LYS A 3 -28.73 8.61 -4.52
N ASN A 4 -28.13 9.77 -4.19
CA ASN A 4 -26.72 10.04 -4.48
C ASN A 4 -25.79 9.27 -3.53
N GLY A 5 -26.19 9.10 -2.27
CA GLY A 5 -25.40 8.37 -1.26
C GLY A 5 -25.24 6.88 -1.57
N ILE A 6 -26.27 6.24 -2.13
CA ILE A 6 -26.21 4.82 -2.54
C ILE A 6 -25.23 4.63 -3.71
N SER A 7 -25.28 5.54 -4.69
CA SER A 7 -24.36 5.55 -5.84
C SER A 7 -22.91 5.72 -5.38
N ASP A 8 -22.69 6.66 -4.47
CA ASP A 8 -21.40 6.98 -3.89
C ASP A 8 -20.79 5.81 -3.11
N TYR A 9 -21.61 5.12 -2.32
CA TYR A 9 -21.20 3.92 -1.60
C TYR A 9 -20.80 2.80 -2.56
N ARG A 10 -21.59 2.57 -3.60
CA ARG A 10 -21.31 1.53 -4.60
C ARG A 10 -20.02 1.83 -5.38
N ALA A 11 -19.77 3.10 -5.71
CA ALA A 11 -18.52 3.53 -6.34
C ALA A 11 -17.30 3.30 -5.44
N PHE A 12 -17.41 3.62 -4.15
CA PHE A 12 -16.34 3.36 -3.18
C PHE A 12 -16.06 1.85 -3.00
N HIS A 13 -17.12 1.04 -2.91
CA HIS A 13 -16.99 -0.41 -2.80
C HIS A 13 -16.34 -1.01 -4.05
N ASP A 14 -16.75 -0.60 -5.25
CA ASP A 14 -16.15 -1.07 -6.50
C ASP A 14 -14.68 -0.65 -6.64
N LEU A 15 -14.34 0.59 -6.26
CA LEU A 15 -12.96 1.06 -6.27
C LEU A 15 -12.09 0.27 -5.29
N THR A 16 -12.58 0.03 -4.08
CA THR A 16 -11.89 -0.81 -3.08
C THR A 16 -11.68 -2.22 -3.61
N LYS A 17 -12.73 -2.83 -4.19
CA LYS A 17 -12.65 -4.14 -4.84
C LYS A 17 -11.62 -4.18 -5.96
N ARG A 18 -11.59 -3.17 -6.84
CA ARG A 18 -10.58 -3.05 -7.91
C ARG A 18 -9.17 -2.92 -7.35
N LEU A 19 -8.94 -2.06 -6.35
CA LEU A 19 -7.62 -1.89 -5.73
C LEU A 19 -7.11 -3.19 -5.10
N LEU A 20 -7.95 -3.88 -4.32
CA LEU A 20 -7.59 -5.18 -3.76
C LEU A 20 -7.39 -6.24 -4.85
N THR A 21 -8.14 -6.18 -5.96
CA THR A 21 -7.99 -7.11 -7.09
C THR A 21 -6.67 -6.90 -7.82
N VAL A 22 -6.30 -5.64 -8.09
CA VAL A 22 -5.01 -5.29 -8.69
C VAL A 22 -3.85 -5.71 -7.78
N GLY A 23 -4.03 -5.56 -6.46
CA GLY A 23 -3.06 -6.08 -5.48
C GLY A 23 -3.00 -7.60 -5.35
N GLY A 24 -3.91 -8.35 -6.02
CA GLY A 24 -4.02 -9.80 -5.87
C GLY A 24 -4.46 -10.26 -4.49
N LEU A 25 -5.00 -9.33 -3.68
CA LEU A 25 -5.49 -9.56 -2.32
C LEU A 25 -6.99 -9.86 -2.28
N TRP A 26 -7.70 -9.64 -3.39
CA TRP A 26 -9.15 -9.84 -3.42
C TRP A 26 -9.53 -11.34 -3.47
N PRO A 27 -10.43 -11.80 -2.60
CA PRO A 27 -10.87 -13.19 -2.59
C PRO A 27 -11.84 -13.47 -3.74
N TYR A 28 -11.32 -13.84 -4.91
CA TYR A 28 -12.14 -14.44 -5.96
C TYR A 28 -12.31 -15.94 -5.69
N SER A 29 -13.53 -16.45 -5.80
CA SER A 29 -13.81 -17.88 -5.60
C SER A 29 -13.36 -18.75 -6.79
N ASN A 30 -13.12 -18.15 -7.96
CA ASN A 30 -12.70 -18.78 -9.22
C ASN A 30 -11.50 -18.04 -9.84
N SER A 31 -10.42 -17.87 -9.08
CA SER A 31 -9.24 -17.13 -9.53
C SER A 31 -8.33 -17.99 -10.41
N ASN A 32 -7.93 -17.48 -11.58
CA ASN A 32 -6.84 -18.05 -12.38
C ASN A 32 -5.56 -18.19 -11.55
N LEU A 33 -4.73 -19.20 -11.85
CA LEU A 33 -3.48 -19.50 -11.12
C LEU A 33 -2.56 -18.27 -10.94
N LEU A 34 -2.53 -17.35 -11.91
CA LEU A 34 -1.75 -16.12 -11.85
C LEU A 34 -2.16 -15.19 -10.70
N TYR A 35 -3.47 -15.04 -10.45
CA TYR A 35 -3.96 -14.24 -9.32
C TYR A 35 -3.59 -14.85 -7.98
N ARG A 36 -3.53 -16.19 -7.92
CA ARG A 36 -3.10 -16.91 -6.72
C ARG A 36 -1.58 -16.75 -6.49
N LEU A 37 -0.79 -16.57 -7.54
CA LEU A 37 0.67 -16.36 -7.47
C LEU A 37 1.06 -14.91 -7.14
N LEU A 38 0.25 -13.92 -7.50
CA LEU A 38 0.51 -12.50 -7.25
C LEU A 38 0.97 -12.17 -5.81
N PRO A 39 0.28 -12.63 -4.73
CA PRO A 39 0.71 -12.32 -3.37
C PRO A 39 2.02 -13.02 -2.99
N TYR A 40 2.35 -14.17 -3.60
CA TYR A 40 3.64 -14.84 -3.39
C TYR A 40 4.78 -14.10 -4.10
N ILE A 41 4.54 -13.61 -5.32
CA ILE A 41 5.49 -12.74 -6.03
C ILE A 41 5.76 -11.49 -5.19
N GLN A 42 4.72 -10.88 -4.61
CA GLN A 42 4.86 -9.73 -3.72
C GLN A 42 5.71 -10.07 -2.49
N ILE A 43 5.51 -11.21 -1.83
CA ILE A 43 6.34 -11.64 -0.69
C ILE A 43 7.80 -11.80 -1.14
N PHE A 44 8.03 -12.47 -2.27
CA PHE A 44 9.37 -12.71 -2.79
C PHE A 44 10.12 -11.40 -3.11
N LEU A 45 9.46 -10.45 -3.77
CA LEU A 45 10.03 -9.13 -4.06
C LEU A 45 10.37 -8.36 -2.78
N ASN A 46 9.47 -8.34 -1.79
CA ASN A 46 9.75 -7.67 -0.52
C ASN A 46 10.90 -8.35 0.25
N LEU A 47 11.00 -9.67 0.19
CA LEU A 47 12.09 -10.41 0.82
C LEU A 47 13.43 -10.13 0.13
N ALA A 48 13.47 -10.13 -1.20
CA ALA A 48 14.66 -9.79 -1.96
C ALA A 48 15.13 -8.37 -1.63
N MET A 49 14.21 -7.39 -1.58
CA MET A 49 14.53 -6.02 -1.18
C MET A 49 15.05 -5.94 0.26
N ALA A 50 14.46 -6.69 1.20
CA ALA A 50 14.93 -6.74 2.58
C ALA A 50 16.36 -7.30 2.68
N LEU A 51 16.71 -8.32 1.90
CA LEU A 51 18.06 -8.89 1.85
C LEU A 51 19.09 -7.90 1.28
N VAL A 52 18.72 -7.14 0.23
CA VAL A 52 19.57 -6.09 -0.33
C VAL A 52 19.85 -4.99 0.71
N VAL A 53 18.81 -4.52 1.39
CA VAL A 53 18.96 -3.53 2.48
C VAL A 53 19.80 -4.09 3.62
N PHE A 54 19.62 -5.36 3.98
CA PHE A 54 20.42 -6.01 5.01
C PHE A 54 21.90 -6.08 4.64
N GLY A 55 22.22 -6.45 3.40
CA GLY A 55 23.60 -6.41 2.88
C GLY A 55 24.21 -5.00 2.97
N PHE A 56 23.45 -3.97 2.57
CA PHE A 56 23.88 -2.58 2.68
C PHE A 56 24.16 -2.15 4.13
N VAL A 57 23.31 -2.55 5.07
CA VAL A 57 23.48 -2.28 6.51
C VAL A 57 24.75 -2.94 7.05
N LEU A 58 25.05 -4.18 6.64
CA LEU A 58 26.27 -4.88 7.06
C LEU A 58 27.54 -4.20 6.55
N GLU A 59 27.53 -3.74 5.30
CA GLU A 59 28.67 -3.05 4.69
C GLU A 59 28.94 -1.68 5.35
N HIS A 60 27.89 -0.99 5.81
CA HIS A 60 27.98 0.35 6.40
C HIS A 60 27.78 0.37 7.92
N PHE A 61 28.09 -0.73 8.62
CA PHE A 61 27.79 -0.89 10.05
C PHE A 61 28.43 0.19 10.95
N SER A 62 29.56 0.76 10.52
CA SER A 62 30.27 1.83 11.22
C SER A 62 29.52 3.17 11.19
N ASN A 63 28.61 3.36 10.23
CA ASN A 63 27.79 4.55 10.11
C ASN A 63 26.40 4.32 10.73
N VAL A 64 26.26 4.68 12.00
CA VAL A 64 25.03 4.52 12.79
C VAL A 64 23.80 5.15 12.10
N ALA A 65 23.98 6.24 11.34
CA ALA A 65 22.88 6.87 10.61
C ALA A 65 22.41 6.02 9.42
N ALA A 66 23.34 5.39 8.69
CA ALA A 66 23.01 4.49 7.59
C ALA A 66 22.32 3.20 8.09
N VAL A 67 22.83 2.64 9.19
CA VAL A 67 22.27 1.45 9.84
C VAL A 67 20.84 1.69 10.32
N THR A 68 20.59 2.79 11.03
CA THR A 68 19.26 3.12 11.57
C THR A 68 18.22 3.26 10.44
N ARG A 69 18.60 3.89 9.33
CA ARG A 69 17.73 4.02 8.15
C ARG A 69 17.45 2.68 7.49
N GLY A 70 18.48 1.86 7.29
CA GLY A 70 18.31 0.52 6.73
C GLY A 70 17.44 -0.39 7.59
N LEU A 71 17.59 -0.36 8.92
CA LEU A 71 16.74 -1.11 9.85
C LEU A 71 15.27 -0.65 9.83
N SER A 72 15.02 0.65 9.70
CA SER A 72 13.67 1.19 9.53
C SER A 72 13.00 0.68 8.25
N SER A 73 13.73 0.69 7.13
CA SER A 73 13.25 0.13 5.87
C SER A 73 13.03 -1.39 5.96
N MET A 74 13.94 -2.12 6.61
CA MET A 74 13.80 -3.57 6.80
C MET A 74 12.56 -3.93 7.62
N THR A 75 12.28 -3.17 8.69
CA THR A 75 11.07 -3.32 9.51
C THR A 75 9.80 -3.08 8.69
N SER A 76 9.85 -2.12 7.76
CA SER A 76 8.73 -1.80 6.87
C SER A 76 8.43 -2.95 5.90
N PHE A 77 9.47 -3.52 5.27
CA PHE A 77 9.32 -4.71 4.42
C PHE A 77 8.83 -5.93 5.21
N ALA A 78 9.34 -6.15 6.41
CA ALA A 78 8.89 -7.24 7.28
C ALA A 78 7.40 -7.10 7.66
N SER A 79 6.95 -5.88 7.99
CA SER A 79 5.53 -5.59 8.25
C SER A 79 4.66 -5.83 7.02
N ALA A 80 5.12 -5.44 5.83
CA ALA A 80 4.41 -5.70 4.58
C ALA A 80 4.27 -7.21 4.30
N ILE A 81 5.35 -7.98 4.45
CA ILE A 81 5.33 -9.44 4.33
C ILE A 81 4.33 -10.05 5.32
N LEU A 82 4.39 -9.64 6.59
CA LEU A 82 3.49 -10.15 7.62
C LEU A 82 2.01 -9.87 7.29
N LYS A 83 1.68 -8.67 6.81
CA LYS A 83 0.32 -8.32 6.37
C LYS A 83 -0.14 -9.23 5.23
N VAL A 84 0.68 -9.44 4.21
CA VAL A 84 0.35 -10.31 3.07
C VAL A 84 0.16 -11.76 3.53
N VAL A 85 1.05 -12.28 4.39
CA VAL A 85 0.95 -13.63 4.94
C VAL A 85 -0.32 -13.80 5.79
N CYS A 86 -0.65 -12.83 6.64
CA CYS A 86 -1.90 -12.83 7.41
C CYS A 86 -3.12 -12.90 6.50
N LEU A 87 -3.14 -12.12 5.42
CA LEU A 87 -4.23 -12.12 4.45
C LEU A 87 -4.34 -13.45 3.70
N ILE A 88 -3.22 -14.06 3.29
CA ILE A 88 -3.23 -15.39 2.67
C ILE A 88 -3.80 -16.43 3.64
N ARG A 89 -3.36 -16.42 4.90
CA ARG A 89 -3.82 -17.38 5.92
C ARG A 89 -5.31 -17.22 6.24
N LYS A 90 -5.77 -15.96 6.34
CA LYS A 90 -7.17 -15.61 6.63
C LYS A 90 -8.04 -15.51 5.39
N HIS A 91 -7.51 -15.84 4.21
CA HIS A 91 -8.22 -15.70 2.94
C HIS A 91 -9.59 -16.39 2.94
N LYS A 92 -9.67 -17.62 3.49
CA LYS A 92 -10.94 -18.37 3.56
C LYS A 92 -11.97 -17.66 4.43
N GLU A 93 -11.57 -17.23 5.62
CA GLU A 93 -12.43 -16.48 6.56
C GLU A 93 -12.88 -15.15 5.95
N ILE A 94 -12.00 -14.43 5.26
CA ILE A 94 -12.33 -13.17 4.58
C ILE A 94 -13.31 -13.41 3.42
N THR A 95 -13.13 -14.49 2.66
CA THR A 95 -14.04 -14.86 1.56
C THR A 95 -15.43 -15.19 2.10
N GLU A 96 -15.51 -15.95 3.18
CA GLU A 96 -16.76 -16.34 3.83
C GLU A 96 -17.47 -15.13 4.46
N LEU A 97 -16.70 -14.28 5.15
CA LEU A 97 -17.19 -13.02 5.70
C LEU A 97 -17.78 -12.14 4.60
N HIS A 98 -17.05 -11.96 3.48
CA HIS A 98 -17.53 -11.15 2.36
C HIS A 98 -18.80 -11.75 1.73
N ARG A 99 -18.85 -13.07 1.52
CA ARG A 99 -20.03 -13.76 0.97
C ARG A 99 -21.25 -13.61 1.87
N ASN A 100 -21.08 -13.59 3.18
CA ASN A 100 -22.17 -13.40 4.15
C ASN A 100 -22.58 -11.93 4.29
N LEU A 101 -21.64 -10.99 4.16
CA LEU A 101 -21.93 -9.56 4.29
C LEU A 101 -22.50 -8.93 3.01
N ASP A 102 -22.14 -9.38 1.82
CA ASP A 102 -22.66 -8.83 0.55
C ASP A 102 -24.20 -8.75 0.50
N PRO A 103 -24.96 -9.84 0.77
CA PRO A 103 -26.42 -9.78 0.78
C PRO A 103 -26.97 -8.98 1.97
N TYR A 104 -26.21 -8.89 3.07
CA TYR A 104 -26.59 -8.06 4.21
C TYR A 104 -26.47 -6.56 3.87
N PHE A 105 -25.41 -6.18 3.15
CA PHE A 105 -25.24 -4.82 2.64
C PHE A 105 -26.33 -4.46 1.63
N GLU A 106 -26.71 -5.35 0.72
CA GLU A 106 -27.83 -5.10 -0.21
C GLU A 106 -29.15 -4.84 0.53
N LYS A 107 -29.50 -5.65 1.54
CA LYS A 107 -30.69 -5.41 2.38
C LYS A 107 -30.61 -4.13 3.21
N LEU A 108 -29.41 -3.73 3.62
CA LEU A 108 -29.19 -2.46 4.32
C LEU A 108 -29.39 -1.26 3.40
N LEU A 109 -28.99 -1.38 2.13
CA LEU A 109 -29.17 -0.33 1.12
C LEU A 109 -30.67 -0.09 0.79
N GLU A 110 -31.54 -1.07 0.99
CA GLU A 110 -33.00 -0.94 0.85
C GLU A 110 -33.65 -0.16 2.00
N ASN A 111 -33.03 -0.13 3.19
CA ASN A 111 -33.56 0.55 4.37
C ASN A 111 -32.95 1.95 4.52
N GLU A 112 -33.61 2.95 3.91
CA GLU A 112 -33.13 4.34 3.79
C GLU A 112 -32.72 5.00 5.13
N LYS A 113 -33.38 4.66 6.24
CA LYS A 113 -33.06 5.20 7.58
C LYS A 113 -31.77 4.63 8.19
N MET A 114 -31.48 3.34 8.00
CA MET A 114 -30.22 2.75 8.48
C MET A 114 -29.05 3.17 7.59
N LEU A 115 -29.33 3.30 6.29
CA LEU A 115 -28.37 3.75 5.29
C LEU A 115 -27.77 5.11 5.65
N GLU A 116 -28.56 6.08 6.09
CA GLU A 116 -28.07 7.43 6.42
C GLU A 116 -27.03 7.41 7.56
N HIS A 117 -27.28 6.61 8.59
CA HIS A 117 -26.36 6.47 9.73
C HIS A 117 -25.03 5.80 9.33
N ILE A 118 -25.10 4.84 8.41
CA ILE A 118 -23.94 4.10 7.92
C ILE A 118 -23.17 4.93 6.89
N LEU A 119 -23.85 5.63 5.99
CA LEU A 119 -23.26 6.56 5.02
C LEU A 119 -22.44 7.65 5.72
N LYS A 120 -22.87 8.15 6.87
CA LYS A 120 -22.10 9.15 7.63
C LYS A 120 -20.73 8.59 8.07
N LYS A 121 -20.68 7.34 8.54
CA LYS A 121 -19.42 6.65 8.89
C LYS A 121 -18.60 6.29 7.65
N VAL A 122 -19.24 5.79 6.59
CA VAL A 122 -18.56 5.40 5.35
C VAL A 122 -17.99 6.62 4.62
N ASN A 123 -18.62 7.79 4.69
CA ASN A 123 -18.10 9.00 4.06
C ASN A 123 -16.76 9.45 4.68
N ILE A 124 -16.63 9.33 6.00
CA ILE A 124 -15.36 9.59 6.69
C ILE A 124 -14.30 8.58 6.24
N PHE A 125 -14.65 7.29 6.19
CA PHE A 125 -13.75 6.24 5.74
C PHE A 125 -13.35 6.41 4.26
N ARG A 126 -14.26 6.86 3.41
CA ARG A 126 -14.02 7.22 2.00
C ARG A 126 -13.05 8.38 1.88
N LEU A 127 -13.22 9.43 2.68
CA LEU A 127 -12.32 10.57 2.66
C LEU A 127 -10.92 10.14 3.11
N LEU A 128 -10.82 9.37 4.20
CA LEU A 128 -9.56 8.78 4.67
C LEU A 128 -8.91 7.89 3.59
N SER A 129 -9.66 6.99 2.96
CA SER A 129 -9.17 6.12 1.91
C SER A 129 -8.77 6.89 0.65
N GLY A 130 -9.51 7.94 0.30
CA GLY A 130 -9.22 8.80 -0.84
C GLY A 130 -7.94 9.62 -0.62
N VAL A 131 -7.79 10.23 0.56
CA VAL A 131 -6.56 10.91 0.97
C VAL A 131 -5.40 9.94 0.98
N LEU A 132 -5.54 8.76 1.59
CA LEU A 132 -4.50 7.74 1.62
C LEU A 132 -4.08 7.30 0.21
N THR A 133 -5.05 7.07 -0.68
CA THR A 133 -4.77 6.70 -2.07
C THR A 133 -4.02 7.82 -2.79
N LEU A 134 -4.46 9.07 -2.63
CA LEU A 134 -3.80 10.23 -3.23
C LEU A 134 -2.37 10.40 -2.69
N THR A 135 -2.17 10.24 -1.38
CA THR A 135 -0.86 10.28 -0.74
C THR A 135 0.05 9.19 -1.29
N VAL A 136 -0.44 7.94 -1.41
CA VAL A 136 0.35 6.84 -1.98
C VAL A 136 0.73 7.13 -3.44
N PHE A 137 -0.20 7.63 -4.26
CA PHE A 137 0.09 8.03 -5.63
C PHE A 137 1.11 9.16 -5.71
N ALA A 138 0.99 10.17 -4.84
CA ALA A 138 1.95 11.26 -4.78
C ALA A 138 3.33 10.75 -4.40
N VAL A 139 3.45 9.89 -3.37
CA VAL A 139 4.72 9.27 -2.96
C VAL A 139 5.33 8.48 -4.12
N ILE A 140 4.54 7.66 -4.84
CA ILE A 140 5.04 6.93 -6.01
C ILE A 140 5.54 7.90 -7.08
N ALA A 141 4.80 8.97 -7.37
CA ALA A 141 5.21 9.96 -8.35
C ALA A 141 6.52 10.65 -7.94
N PHE A 142 6.66 11.06 -6.68
CA PHE A 142 7.91 11.64 -6.15
C PHE A 142 9.08 10.66 -6.20
N GLN A 143 8.82 9.37 -5.95
CA GLN A 143 9.82 8.30 -6.05
C GLN A 143 10.26 8.02 -7.48
N ILE A 144 9.45 8.34 -8.50
CA ILE A 144 9.83 8.23 -9.92
C ILE A 144 10.49 9.52 -10.42
N ILE A 145 9.99 10.67 -9.99
CA ILE A 145 10.51 11.98 -10.42
C ILE A 145 11.91 12.23 -9.86
N SER A 146 12.16 11.89 -8.59
CA SER A 146 13.48 12.09 -7.97
C SER A 146 14.63 11.42 -8.71
N PRO A 147 14.55 10.11 -9.07
CA PRO A 147 15.60 9.48 -9.85
C PRO A 147 15.71 10.03 -11.27
N LEU A 148 14.59 10.45 -11.90
CA LEU A 148 14.65 11.09 -13.23
C LEU A 148 15.40 12.42 -13.19
N ILE A 149 15.12 13.27 -12.19
CA ILE A 149 15.86 14.52 -11.97
C ILE A 149 17.34 14.22 -11.71
N PHE A 150 17.64 13.21 -10.90
CA PHE A 150 19.01 12.80 -10.62
C PHE A 150 19.75 12.36 -11.89
N ILE A 151 19.13 11.52 -12.74
CA ILE A 151 19.71 11.05 -14.01
C ILE A 151 19.95 12.22 -14.96
N ILE A 152 19.01 13.15 -15.09
CA ILE A 152 19.16 14.35 -15.93
C ILE A 152 20.33 15.21 -15.42
N ASN A 153 20.40 15.46 -14.12
CA ASN A 153 21.46 16.27 -13.52
C ASN A 153 22.84 15.59 -13.63
N CYS A 154 22.87 14.26 -13.51
CA CYS A 154 24.06 13.44 -13.67
C CYS A 154 24.59 13.48 -15.11
N LYS A 155 23.69 13.41 -16.12
CA LYS A 155 24.05 13.54 -17.54
C LYS A 155 24.60 14.93 -17.88
N VAL A 156 24.15 15.98 -17.19
CA VAL A 156 24.63 17.35 -17.38
C VAL A 156 25.96 17.61 -16.66
N ARG A 157 26.25 16.92 -15.53
CA ARG A 157 27.43 17.19 -14.69
C ARG A 157 28.55 16.15 -14.73
N HIS A 158 28.43 15.04 -15.48
CA HIS A 158 29.48 14.00 -15.58
C HIS A 158 30.01 13.52 -14.20
N VAL A 159 29.11 13.25 -13.24
CA VAL A 159 29.51 12.75 -11.92
C VAL A 159 29.06 11.30 -11.76
N GLU A 160 30.01 10.38 -11.60
CA GLU A 160 29.70 9.00 -11.20
C GLU A 160 29.13 8.98 -9.78
N THR A 161 28.11 8.15 -9.52
CA THR A 161 28.19 6.97 -8.62
C THR A 161 26.79 6.40 -8.35
N PHE A 162 26.63 5.11 -8.63
CA PHE A 162 25.42 4.29 -8.50
C PHE A 162 24.93 4.07 -7.04
N GLY A 163 25.79 4.32 -6.04
CA GLY A 163 25.50 4.07 -4.61
C GLY A 163 24.49 5.04 -3.98
N THR A 164 24.39 6.27 -4.49
CA THR A 164 23.49 7.29 -3.95
C THR A 164 22.02 7.00 -4.26
N PHE A 165 21.74 6.22 -5.31
CA PHE A 165 20.38 5.97 -5.79
C PHE A 165 19.57 5.07 -4.84
N VAL A 166 20.23 4.05 -4.27
CA VAL A 166 19.64 3.19 -3.22
C VAL A 166 19.44 3.98 -1.92
N LEU A 167 20.41 4.82 -1.56
CA LEU A 167 20.32 5.72 -0.41
C LEU A 167 19.18 6.73 -0.57
N PHE A 168 18.97 7.29 -1.76
CA PHE A 168 17.91 8.25 -2.04
C PHE A 168 16.52 7.60 -1.94
N PHE A 169 16.37 6.39 -2.49
CA PHE A 169 15.14 5.59 -2.44
C PHE A 169 14.72 5.25 -1.00
N VAL A 170 15.70 5.00 -0.13
CA VAL A 170 15.52 4.77 1.31
C VAL A 170 15.22 6.06 2.08
N THR A 171 15.88 7.19 1.77
CA THR A 171 15.67 8.46 2.50
C THR A 171 14.27 9.05 2.26
N THR A 172 13.79 9.08 1.02
CA THR A 172 12.48 9.67 0.70
C THR A 172 11.31 8.86 1.25
N SER A 173 11.46 7.53 1.37
CA SER A 173 10.44 6.66 1.96
C SER A 173 10.32 6.85 3.48
N VAL A 174 11.42 7.15 4.17
CA VAL A 174 11.44 7.27 5.64
C VAL A 174 11.10 8.69 6.09
N ASP A 175 11.57 9.72 5.39
CA ASP A 175 11.20 11.12 5.71
C ASP A 175 9.69 11.37 5.50
N SER A 176 9.07 10.70 4.51
CA SER A 176 7.62 10.74 4.30
C SER A 176 6.83 10.04 5.42
N LEU A 177 7.43 9.02 6.05
CA LEU A 177 6.86 8.30 7.20
C LEU A 177 7.04 9.08 8.51
N PHE A 178 8.16 9.78 8.67
CA PHE A 178 8.46 10.59 9.86
C PHE A 178 7.64 11.88 9.89
N MET A 179 7.41 12.53 8.74
CA MET A 179 6.50 13.68 8.62
C MET A 179 5.04 13.33 8.95
N LEU A 180 4.63 12.10 8.69
CA LEU A 180 3.26 11.64 8.99
C LEU A 180 3.08 11.27 10.47
N TYR A 181 4.17 10.92 11.16
CA TYR A 181 4.17 10.59 12.60
C TYR A 181 4.42 11.82 13.49
N SER A 182 5.09 12.86 12.98
CA SER A 182 5.37 14.11 13.73
C SER A 182 4.17 15.06 13.82
N PHE A 183 3.07 14.77 13.12
CA PHE A 183 1.84 15.59 13.10
C PHE A 183 0.71 15.03 14.01
N GLN A 184 1.01 14.01 14.82
CA GLN A 184 0.11 13.45 15.83
C GLN A 184 0.73 13.62 17.22
#